data_AF-A0A3D2STI8-F1
#
_entry.id   AF-A0A3D2STI8-F1
#
_cell.length_a   1.000
_cell.length_b   1.000
_cell.length_c   1.000
_cell.angle_alpha   90.00
_cell.angle_beta   90.00
_cell.angle_gamma   90.00
#
_symmetry.space_group_name_H-M   'P 1'
#
loop_
_entity.id
_entity.type
_entity.pdbx_description
1 polymer ?
#
loop_
_entity_poly.entity_id
_entity_poly.type
_entity_poly.pdbx_seq_one_letter_code
_entity_poly.pdbx_strand_id
1 'polypeptide(L)'
;FLGLTAACIFLFVAVSSQVSIALVVGLLLGTLINGCVAGLYSISPTIYSADIRSRGVGYAIGFGRIGAILSPTIAGIFLDQGVAPATLYAYYGIVFILAIFLILSLGKAFYRQQKAQSYSIKTLA
;
A
#
# COMPACT_ATOMS: atom_id res chain seq x y z
N PHE A 1 1.78 -9.61 -1.05
CA PHE A 1 0.61 -8.89 -1.57
C PHE A 1 0.99 -7.65 -2.38
N LEU A 2 1.60 -6.60 -1.81
CA LEU A 2 1.89 -5.36 -2.57
C LEU A 2 2.63 -5.57 -3.90
N GLY A 3 3.70 -6.38 -3.92
CA GLY A 3 4.45 -6.65 -5.16
C GLY A 3 3.62 -7.37 -6.23
N LEU A 4 2.77 -8.31 -5.80
CA LEU A 4 1.86 -9.02 -6.70
C LEU A 4 0.76 -8.08 -7.22
N THR A 5 0.24 -7.20 -6.36
CA THR A 5 -0.71 -6.16 -6.76
C THR A 5 -0.10 -5.22 -7.80
N ALA A 6 1.14 -4.75 -7.58
CA ALA A 6 1.84 -3.89 -8.53
C ALA A 6 2.03 -4.58 -9.89
N ALA A 7 2.48 -5.83 -9.91
CA ALA A 7 2.60 -6.61 -11.15
C ALA A 7 1.25 -6.79 -11.86
N CYS A 8 0.19 -7.05 -11.09
CA CYS A 8 -1.17 -7.23 -11.62
C CYS A 8 -1.74 -5.93 -12.21
N ILE A 9 -1.40 -4.76 -11.66
CA ILE A 9 -1.75 -3.44 -12.24
C ILE A 9 -1.09 -3.26 -13.61
N PHE A 10 0.19 -3.55 -13.75
CA PHE A 10 0.87 -3.47 -15.05
C PHE A 10 0.28 -4.45 -16.07
N LEU A 11 -0.07 -5.66 -15.62
CA LEU A 11 -0.74 -6.66 -16.46
C LEU A 11 -2.12 -6.17 -16.90
N PHE A 12 -2.90 -5.57 -15.99
CA PHE A 12 -4.22 -4.98 -16.30
C PHE A 12 -4.13 -3.89 -17.37
N VAL A 13 -3.12 -3.01 -17.27
CA VAL A 13 -2.86 -1.98 -18.29
C VAL A 13 -2.50 -2.60 -19.64
N ALA A 14 -1.68 -3.66 -19.66
CA ALA A 14 -1.27 -4.31 -20.91
C ALA A 14 -2.44 -5.01 -21.63
N VAL A 15 -3.42 -5.56 -20.89
CA VAL A 15 -4.57 -6.27 -21.45
C VAL A 15 -5.82 -5.40 -21.58
N SER A 16 -5.72 -4.09 -21.33
CA SER A 16 -6.87 -3.18 -21.25
C SER A 16 -7.66 -3.06 -22.57
N SER A 17 -7.07 -3.50 -23.70
CA SER A 17 -7.73 -3.53 -25.01
C SER A 17 -8.73 -4.69 -25.16
N GLN A 18 -8.63 -5.75 -24.34
CA GLN A 18 -9.51 -6.92 -24.39
C GLN A 18 -10.39 -7.01 -23.14
N VAL A 19 -11.65 -6.60 -23.26
CA VAL A 19 -12.60 -6.45 -22.15
C VAL A 19 -12.75 -7.73 -21.32
N SER A 20 -12.92 -8.90 -21.96
CA SER A 20 -13.11 -10.17 -21.25
C SER A 20 -11.93 -10.55 -20.36
N ILE A 21 -10.69 -10.33 -20.84
CA ILE A 21 -9.46 -10.62 -20.08
C ILE A 21 -9.27 -9.58 -18.99
N ALA A 22 -9.53 -8.31 -19.29
CA ALA A 22 -9.44 -7.21 -18.33
C ALA A 22 -10.38 -7.43 -17.13
N LEU A 23 -11.58 -8.00 -17.31
CA LEU A 23 -12.49 -8.31 -16.20
C LEU A 23 -11.92 -9.39 -15.26
N VAL A 24 -11.34 -10.46 -15.80
CA VAL A 24 -10.72 -11.52 -14.99
C VAL A 24 -9.51 -10.98 -14.21
N VAL A 25 -8.67 -10.19 -14.88
CA VAL A 25 -7.52 -9.55 -14.24
C VAL A 25 -7.97 -8.51 -13.21
N GLY A 26 -9.05 -7.77 -13.48
CA GLY A 26 -9.66 -6.82 -12.55
C GLY A 26 -10.18 -7.50 -11.28
N LEU A 27 -10.80 -8.69 -11.40
CA LEU A 27 -11.22 -9.49 -10.26
C LEU A 27 -10.03 -9.90 -9.39
N LEU A 28 -8.96 -10.41 -10.02
CA LEU A 28 -7.72 -10.75 -9.32
C LEU A 28 -7.12 -9.53 -8.64
N LEU A 29 -7.03 -8.41 -9.35
CA LEU A 29 -6.53 -7.15 -8.81
C LEU A 29 -7.32 -6.71 -7.57
N GLY A 30 -8.65 -6.78 -7.62
CA GLY A 30 -9.53 -6.45 -6.50
C GLY A 30 -9.26 -7.31 -5.26
N THR A 31 -9.13 -8.63 -5.42
CA THR A 31 -8.82 -9.53 -4.28
C THR A 31 -7.43 -9.26 -3.70
N LEU A 32 -6.44 -8.99 -4.55
CA LEU A 32 -5.07 -8.66 -4.14
C LEU A 32 -4.99 -7.34 -3.36
N ILE A 33 -5.71 -6.31 -3.79
CA ILE A 33 -5.79 -5.01 -3.08
C ILE A 33 -6.42 -5.21 -1.71
N ASN A 34 -7.51 -5.97 -1.60
CA ASN A 34 -8.13 -6.26 -0.31
C ASN A 34 -7.18 -7.05 0.62
N GLY A 35 -6.45 -8.02 0.09
CA GLY A 35 -5.41 -8.75 0.84
C GLY A 35 -4.27 -7.84 1.31
N CYS A 36 -3.88 -6.84 0.52
CA CYS A 36 -2.91 -5.82 0.93
C CYS A 36 -3.41 -5.00 2.12
N VAL A 37 -4.65 -4.51 2.08
CA VAL A 37 -5.24 -3.72 3.17
C VAL A 37 -5.33 -4.53 4.46
N ALA A 38 -5.79 -5.79 4.36
CA ALA A 38 -5.84 -6.70 5.50
C ALA A 38 -4.44 -6.93 6.11
N GLY A 39 -3.42 -7.15 5.27
CA GLY A 39 -2.03 -7.30 5.71
C GLY A 39 -1.48 -6.05 6.41
N LEU A 40 -1.77 -4.85 5.90
CA LEU A 40 -1.37 -3.59 6.53
C LEU A 40 -2.02 -3.38 7.90
N TYR A 41 -3.31 -3.71 8.03
CA TYR A 41 -4.01 -3.62 9.31
C TYR A 41 -3.51 -4.64 10.33
N SER A 42 -3.06 -5.82 9.87
CA SER A 42 -2.40 -6.81 10.73
C SER A 42 -1.07 -6.33 11.33
N ILE A 43 -0.37 -5.38 10.71
CA ILE A 43 0.93 -4.88 11.20
C ILE A 43 0.76 -3.89 12.36
N SER A 44 -0.32 -3.11 12.35
CA SER A 44 -0.60 -2.08 13.37
C SER A 44 -0.50 -2.57 14.82
N PRO A 45 -1.03 -3.74 15.21
CA PRO A 45 -0.88 -4.23 16.56
C PRO A 45 0.55 -4.66 16.93
N THR A 46 1.38 -5.05 15.97
CA THR A 46 2.77 -5.46 16.24
C THR A 46 3.69 -4.26 16.49
N ILE A 47 3.35 -3.10 15.92
CA ILE A 47 4.18 -1.88 15.93
C ILE A 47 3.84 -0.96 17.12
N TYR A 48 2.58 -0.94 17.56
CA TYR A 48 2.11 -0.03 18.61
C TYR A 48 1.70 -0.77 19.88
N SER A 49 2.20 -0.28 21.03
CA SER A 49 1.74 -0.66 22.37
C SER A 49 0.25 -0.34 22.55
N ALA A 50 -0.43 -1.12 23.41
CA ALA A 50 -1.88 -1.10 23.55
C ALA A 50 -2.44 0.31 23.82
N ASP A 51 -1.74 1.11 24.62
CA ASP A 51 -2.18 2.44 25.05
C ASP A 51 -2.21 3.47 23.91
N ILE A 52 -1.34 3.33 22.90
CA ILE A 52 -1.22 4.30 21.79
C ILE A 52 -1.75 3.76 20.46
N ARG A 53 -2.07 2.46 20.38
CA ARG A 53 -2.47 1.78 19.14
C ARG A 53 -3.69 2.42 18.49
N SER A 54 -4.72 2.74 19.26
CA SER A 54 -5.94 3.35 18.73
C SER A 54 -5.65 4.73 18.09
N ARG A 55 -4.79 5.54 18.74
CA ARG A 55 -4.41 6.86 18.25
C ARG A 55 -3.56 6.76 16.98
N GLY A 56 -2.55 5.88 16.97
CA GLY A 56 -1.67 5.69 15.81
C GLY A 56 -2.41 5.16 14.58
N VAL A 57 -3.27 4.15 14.77
CA VAL A 57 -4.10 3.60 13.69
C VAL A 57 -5.13 4.63 13.20
N GLY A 58 -5.74 5.39 14.11
CA GLY A 58 -6.67 6.45 13.75
C GLY A 58 -6.05 7.51 12.85
N TYR A 59 -4.82 7.97 13.15
CA TYR A 59 -4.09 8.88 12.27
C TYR A 59 -3.81 8.25 10.89
N ALA A 60 -3.32 7.02 10.86
CA ALA A 60 -3.02 6.33 9.59
C ALA A 60 -4.28 6.19 8.70
N ILE A 61 -5.42 5.81 9.28
CA ILE A 61 -6.70 5.72 8.55
C ILE A 61 -7.17 7.11 8.12
N GLY A 62 -7.03 8.13 8.97
CA GLY A 62 -7.37 9.51 8.65
C GLY A 62 -6.65 10.02 7.40
N PHE A 63 -5.33 9.83 7.33
CA PHE A 63 -4.55 10.17 6.13
C PHE A 63 -4.97 9.36 4.91
N GLY A 64 -5.29 8.07 5.08
CA GLY A 64 -5.83 7.23 4.02
C GLY A 64 -7.13 7.78 3.43
N ARG A 65 -8.01 8.34 4.27
CA ARG A 65 -9.27 8.96 3.83
C ARG A 65 -9.05 10.26 3.08
N ILE A 66 -8.12 11.11 3.55
CA ILE A 66 -7.76 12.35 2.84
C ILE A 66 -7.26 12.00 1.42
N GLY A 67 -6.37 11.01 1.30
CA GLY A 67 -5.91 10.54 -0.01
C GLY A 67 -7.04 10.01 -0.89
N ALA A 68 -7.95 9.20 -0.32
CA ALA A 68 -9.10 8.69 -1.05
C ALA A 68 -10.06 9.78 -1.54
N ILE A 69 -10.22 10.88 -0.78
CA ILE A 69 -11.04 12.04 -1.17
C ILE A 69 -10.37 12.86 -2.27
N LEU A 70 -9.06 13.08 -2.18
CA LEU A 70 -8.32 13.91 -3.15
C LEU A 70 -8.02 13.16 -4.46
N SER A 71 -7.88 11.82 -4.40
CA SER A 71 -7.47 11.01 -5.55
C SER A 71 -8.36 11.14 -6.80
N PRO A 72 -9.72 11.18 -6.73
CA PRO A 72 -10.57 11.30 -7.90
C PRO A 72 -10.50 12.69 -8.51
N THR A 73 -10.31 13.74 -7.70
CA THR A 73 -10.12 15.11 -8.19
C THR A 73 -8.84 15.21 -9.01
N ILE A 74 -7.74 14.66 -8.51
CA ILE A 74 -6.45 14.64 -9.22
C ILE A 74 -6.56 13.80 -10.50
N ALA A 75 -7.20 12.62 -10.43
CA ALA A 75 -7.43 11.79 -11.61
C ALA A 75 -8.29 12.50 -12.67
N GLY A 76 -9.34 13.21 -12.24
CA GLY A 76 -10.19 14.02 -13.10
C GLY A 76 -9.41 15.12 -13.82
N ILE A 77 -8.58 15.87 -13.09
CA ILE A 77 -7.72 16.91 -13.69
C ILE A 77 -6.81 16.33 -14.78
N PHE A 78 -6.20 15.16 -14.54
CA PHE A 78 -5.38 14.53 -15.57
C PHE A 78 -6.20 14.02 -16.76
N LEU A 79 -7.40 13.50 -16.55
CA LEU A 79 -8.31 13.13 -17.63
C LEU A 79 -8.72 14.34 -18.47
N ASP A 80 -9.00 15.48 -17.83
CA ASP A 80 -9.36 16.74 -18.51
C ASP A 80 -8.19 17.29 -19.36
N GLN A 81 -6.95 16.98 -18.98
CA GLN A 81 -5.73 17.28 -19.76
C GLN A 81 -5.50 16.32 -20.92
N GLY A 82 -6.38 15.35 -21.14
CA GLY A 82 -6.28 14.35 -22.22
C GLY A 82 -5.32 13.20 -21.92
N VAL A 83 -4.94 12.98 -20.66
CA VAL A 83 -4.09 11.85 -20.28
C VAL A 83 -4.88 10.55 -20.46
N ALA A 84 -4.29 9.59 -21.20
CA ALA A 84 -4.90 8.29 -21.41
C ALA A 84 -5.14 7.55 -20.08
N PRO A 85 -6.31 6.93 -19.86
CA PRO A 85 -6.62 6.20 -18.62
C PRO A 85 -5.61 5.11 -18.27
N ALA A 86 -5.04 4.44 -19.29
CA ALA A 86 -3.98 3.45 -19.12
C ALA A 86 -2.76 4.02 -18.36
N THR A 87 -2.38 5.26 -18.65
CA THR A 87 -1.27 5.95 -17.98
C THR A 87 -1.60 6.29 -16.53
N LEU A 88 -2.86 6.61 -16.22
CA LEU A 88 -3.32 6.83 -14.84
C LEU A 88 -3.20 5.58 -13.98
N TYR A 89 -3.59 4.43 -14.52
CA TYR A 89 -3.40 3.15 -13.84
C TYR A 89 -1.91 2.83 -13.63
N ALA A 90 -1.04 3.17 -14.58
CA ALA A 90 0.41 3.00 -14.42
C ALA A 90 0.96 3.88 -13.26
N TYR A 91 0.51 5.13 -13.13
CA TYR A 91 0.88 5.98 -11.98
C TYR A 91 0.42 5.36 -10.65
N TYR A 92 -0.73 4.70 -10.62
CA TYR A 92 -1.20 3.98 -9.45
C TYR A 92 -0.26 2.83 -9.05
N GLY A 93 0.33 2.15 -10.03
CA GLY A 93 1.38 1.14 -9.81
C GLY A 93 2.60 1.70 -9.07
N ILE A 94 3.01 2.94 -9.38
CA ILE A 94 4.13 3.62 -8.70
C ILE A 94 3.85 3.82 -7.20
N VAL A 95 2.60 4.17 -6.84
CA VAL A 95 2.19 4.33 -5.43
C VAL A 95 2.36 3.00 -4.66
N PHE A 96 2.03 1.87 -5.28
CA PHE A 96 2.26 0.55 -4.66
C PHE A 96 3.75 0.24 -4.49
N ILE A 97 4.61 0.61 -5.45
CA ILE A 97 6.06 0.45 -5.33
C ILE A 97 6.61 1.30 -4.18
N LEU A 98 6.16 2.56 -4.05
CA LEU A 98 6.53 3.43 -2.93
C LEU A 98 6.08 2.82 -1.60
N ALA A 99 4.88 2.26 -1.52
CA ALA A 99 4.40 1.58 -0.33
C ALA A 99 5.27 0.36 0.04
N ILE A 100 5.72 -0.43 -0.94
CA ILE A 100 6.69 -1.53 -0.70
C ILE A 100 7.96 -0.98 -0.07
N PHE A 101 8.52 0.09 -0.63
CA PHE A 101 9.75 0.70 -0.12
C PHE A 101 9.59 1.19 1.32
N LEU A 102 8.48 1.87 1.63
CA LEU A 102 8.20 2.37 2.99
C LEU A 102 8.05 1.23 4.00
N ILE A 103 7.33 0.15 3.66
CA ILE A 103 7.16 -1.01 4.55
C ILE A 103 8.48 -1.72 4.79
N LEU A 104 9.32 -1.90 3.75
CA LEU A 104 10.64 -2.51 3.91
C LEU A 104 11.56 -1.66 4.78
N SER A 105 11.51 -0.33 4.62
CA SER A 105 12.26 0.61 5.46
C SER A 105 11.81 0.53 6.92
N LEU A 106 10.50 0.50 7.17
CA LEU A 106 9.91 0.37 8.50
C LEU A 106 10.29 -0.97 9.14
N GLY A 107 10.24 -2.08 8.40
CA GLY A 107 10.64 -3.40 8.87
C GLY A 107 12.12 -3.46 9.28
N LYS A 108 13.01 -2.83 8.50
CA LYS A 108 14.44 -2.72 8.85
C LYS A 108 14.67 -1.88 10.10
N ALA A 109 13.94 -0.78 10.26
CA ALA A 109 14.03 0.08 11.45
C ALA A 109 13.55 -0.64 12.72
N PHE A 110 12.43 -1.36 12.64
CA PHE A 110 11.90 -2.16 13.75
C PHE A 110 12.83 -3.33 14.13
N TYR A 111 13.36 -4.05 13.14
CA TYR A 111 14.30 -5.14 13.38
C TYR A 111 15.58 -4.65 14.08
N ARG A 112 16.08 -3.46 13.70
CA ARG A 112 17.23 -2.82 14.36
C ARG A 112 16.94 -2.48 15.82
N GLN A 113 15.78 -1.93 16.14
CA GLN A 113 15.42 -1.58 17.52
C GLN A 113 15.28 -2.82 18.42
N GLN A 114 14.64 -3.88 17.92
CA GLN A 114 14.50 -5.13 18.69
C GLN A 114 15.87 -5.76 19.00
N LYS A 115 16.79 -5.75 18.03
CA LYS A 115 18.16 -6.26 18.21
C LYS A 115 18.96 -5.42 19.23
N ALA A 116 18.82 -4.09 19.20
CA ALA A 116 19.48 -3.20 20.15
C ALA A 116 18.96 -3.38 21.59
N GLN A 117 17.64 -3.53 21.77
CA GLN A 117 17.03 -3.77 23.08
C GLN A 117 17.40 -5.13 23.65
N SER A 118 17.46 -6.18 22.82
CA SER A 118 17.89 -7.53 23.25
C SER A 118 19.36 -7.59 23.66
N TYR A 119 20.23 -6.76 23.06
CA TYR A 119 21.64 -6.65 23.46
C TYR A 119 21.79 -5.99 24.83
N SER A 120 21.06 -4.90 25.09
CA SER A 120 21.06 -4.19 26.37
C SER A 120 20.63 -5.10 27.54
N ILE A 121 19.57 -5.91 27.34
CA ILE A 121 19.12 -6.86 28.37
C ILE A 121 20.18 -7.94 28.66
N LYS A 122 20.95 -8.38 27.67
CA LYS A 122 22.02 -9.37 27.88
C LYS A 122 23.30 -8.82 28.51
N THR A 123 23.53 -7.51 28.45
CA THR A 123 24.70 -6.86 29.07
C THR A 123 24.43 -6.46 30.53
N LEU A 124 23.15 -6.29 30.89
CA LEU A 124 22.72 -5.97 32.25
C LEU A 124 22.41 -7.22 33.12
N ALA A 125 22.46 -8.42 32.53
CA ALA A 125 22.28 -9.71 33.20
C ALA A 125 23.63 -10.44 33.28
#